data_AF-A0A969CDG5-F1
#
_entry.id   AF-A0A969CDG5-F1
#
_cell.length_a   1.000
_cell.length_b   1.000
_cell.length_c   1.000
_cell.angle_alpha   90.00
_cell.angle_beta   90.00
_cell.angle_gamma   90.00
#
_symmetry.space_group_name_H-M   'P 1'
#
loop_
_entity.id
_entity.type
_entity.pdbx_description
1 polymer ?
#
loop_
_entity_poly.entity_id
_entity_poly.type
_entity_poly.pdbx_seq_one_letter_code
_entity_poly.pdbx_strand_id
1 'polypeptide(L)'
;MASILNPNFEEAARILPDDGAGKHGSKKFEWWESPKLLVEEVKKQTFYRGADLFEAGGSPNAARHMRHYLNNTGETLKVNVDYMLRDLPDFKKLFETQIALAKQEANTRITAGNQTEPIQFSISSQWDLDKKHYADPKNKGDWYWAIGGFYYRYTALIETSPPLKPNGETTVKMTTQIHVFDRYNWDGGKSVNIGGIKITDEALAELHKVGLAKEYNINGSSSSVTTTWNYPKSSPTNTFPETGDRDGGREDPSRNR
;
A
#
# COMPACT_ATOMS: atom_id res chain seq x y z
N MET A 1 -1.17 -23.32 -10.44
CA MET A 1 -1.05 -23.24 -8.96
C MET A 1 -1.26 -21.79 -8.58
N ALA A 2 -2.22 -21.48 -7.71
CA ALA A 2 -2.34 -20.13 -7.16
C ALA A 2 -1.04 -19.79 -6.42
N SER A 3 -0.49 -18.60 -6.64
CA SER A 3 0.71 -18.15 -5.91
C SER A 3 0.44 -18.26 -4.42
N ILE A 4 1.27 -19.00 -3.69
CA ILE A 4 1.07 -19.26 -2.25
C ILE A 4 1.19 -17.96 -1.42
N LEU A 5 1.71 -16.89 -2.03
CA LEU A 5 1.77 -15.53 -1.49
C LEU A 5 0.83 -14.59 -2.26
N ASN A 6 -0.39 -15.05 -2.60
CA ASN A 6 -1.36 -14.22 -3.31
C ASN A 6 -1.91 -13.10 -2.40
N PRO A 7 -1.69 -11.81 -2.72
CA PRO A 7 -2.25 -10.69 -1.96
C PRO A 7 -3.77 -10.56 -2.07
N ASN A 8 -4.38 -11.14 -3.12
CA ASN A 8 -5.81 -11.03 -3.42
C ASN A 8 -6.33 -9.57 -3.43
N PHE A 9 -5.71 -8.69 -4.23
CA PHE A 9 -6.13 -7.28 -4.31
C PHE A 9 -7.52 -7.10 -4.95
N GLU A 10 -7.99 -8.07 -5.73
CA GLU A 10 -9.36 -8.06 -6.26
C GLU A 10 -10.40 -8.20 -5.15
N GLU A 11 -10.12 -9.06 -4.16
CA GLU A 11 -10.94 -9.14 -2.95
C GLU A 11 -10.92 -7.82 -2.18
N ALA A 12 -9.75 -7.21 -1.97
CA ALA A 12 -9.64 -5.91 -1.32
C ALA A 12 -10.50 -4.84 -2.02
N ALA A 13 -10.38 -4.73 -3.35
CA ALA A 13 -11.16 -3.79 -4.14
C ALA A 13 -12.67 -4.04 -4.10
N ARG A 14 -13.10 -5.27 -3.82
CA ARG A 14 -14.51 -5.65 -3.71
C ARG A 14 -15.08 -5.41 -2.31
N ILE A 15 -14.33 -5.70 -1.26
CA ILE A 15 -14.86 -5.70 0.11
C ILE A 15 -14.62 -4.38 0.84
N LEU A 16 -13.55 -3.65 0.51
CA LEU A 16 -13.19 -2.41 1.17
C LEU A 16 -14.10 -1.29 0.64
N PRO A 17 -15.02 -0.74 1.46
CA PRO A 17 -16.01 0.21 1.06
C PRO A 17 -15.35 1.55 0.79
N ASP A 18 -15.73 2.14 -0.34
CA ASP A 18 -15.46 3.54 -0.60
C ASP A 18 -16.30 4.01 -1.80
N ASP A 19 -17.32 4.82 -1.54
CA ASP A 19 -18.19 5.38 -2.59
C ASP A 19 -17.52 6.54 -3.35
N GLY A 20 -16.43 7.09 -2.79
CA GLY A 20 -15.71 8.24 -3.30
C GLY A 20 -16.62 9.41 -3.67
N ALA A 21 -16.24 10.15 -4.71
CA ALA A 21 -17.02 11.24 -5.26
C ALA A 21 -18.20 10.79 -6.17
N GLY A 22 -18.50 9.48 -6.21
CA GLY A 22 -19.49 8.88 -7.10
C GLY A 22 -18.92 8.54 -8.50
N LYS A 23 -19.79 8.48 -9.52
CA LYS A 23 -19.38 8.05 -10.87
C LYS A 23 -18.55 9.14 -11.57
N HIS A 24 -17.40 8.75 -12.10
CA HIS A 24 -16.56 9.59 -12.96
C HIS A 24 -17.32 10.15 -14.17
N GLY A 25 -17.20 11.46 -14.41
CA GLY A 25 -17.88 12.12 -15.53
C GLY A 25 -19.42 12.11 -15.42
N SER A 26 -19.96 11.92 -14.21
CA SER A 26 -21.41 11.94 -13.98
C SER A 26 -22.03 13.32 -14.15
N LYS A 27 -21.26 14.39 -13.93
CA LYS A 27 -21.70 15.76 -14.14
C LYS A 27 -21.29 16.21 -15.54
N LYS A 28 -22.28 16.43 -16.39
CA LYS A 28 -22.09 16.99 -17.72
C LYS A 28 -22.35 18.49 -17.69
N PHE A 29 -21.57 19.23 -18.45
CA PHE A 29 -21.84 20.63 -18.73
C PHE A 29 -22.53 20.74 -20.08
N GLU A 30 -23.56 21.57 -20.14
CA GLU A 30 -24.14 21.99 -21.40
C GLU A 30 -23.22 22.99 -22.11
N TRP A 31 -23.37 23.17 -23.42
CA TRP A 31 -22.43 24.00 -24.20
C TRP A 31 -22.36 25.46 -23.72
N TRP A 32 -23.47 26.01 -23.20
CA TRP A 32 -23.49 27.37 -22.62
C TRP A 32 -22.82 27.46 -21.24
N GLU A 33 -22.52 26.33 -20.60
CA GLU A 33 -21.79 26.24 -19.34
C GLU A 33 -20.28 26.06 -19.53
N SER A 34 -19.77 26.16 -20.76
CA SER A 34 -18.34 26.09 -21.09
C SER A 34 -17.44 26.96 -20.20
N PRO A 35 -17.84 28.18 -19.76
CA PRO A 35 -17.04 28.94 -18.79
C PRO A 35 -16.81 28.22 -17.46
N LYS A 36 -17.77 27.40 -16.99
CA LYS A 36 -17.62 26.61 -15.76
C LYS A 36 -16.60 25.49 -15.94
N LEU A 37 -16.62 24.81 -17.10
CA LEU A 37 -15.61 23.79 -17.41
C LEU A 37 -14.20 24.38 -17.45
N LEU A 38 -14.03 25.59 -18.02
CA LEU A 38 -12.75 26.30 -18.02
C LEU A 38 -12.25 26.58 -16.59
N VAL A 39 -13.14 26.94 -15.66
CA VAL A 39 -12.79 27.13 -14.24
C VAL A 39 -12.26 25.84 -13.62
N GLU A 40 -12.87 24.68 -13.92
CA GLU A 40 -12.40 23.39 -13.43
C GLU A 40 -11.03 23.00 -14.04
N GLU A 41 -10.79 23.30 -15.31
CA GLU A 41 -9.47 23.13 -15.93
C GLU A 41 -8.40 24.02 -15.27
N VAL A 42 -8.72 25.27 -14.95
CA VAL A 42 -7.81 26.16 -14.22
C VAL A 42 -7.50 25.62 -12.81
N LYS A 43 -8.50 25.05 -12.11
CA LYS A 43 -8.26 24.37 -10.82
C LYS A 43 -7.36 23.16 -10.97
N LYS A 44 -7.58 22.32 -11.99
CA LYS A 44 -6.71 21.18 -12.31
C LYS A 44 -5.25 21.62 -12.48
N GLN A 45 -5.00 22.70 -13.24
CA GLN A 45 -3.65 23.26 -13.38
C GLN A 45 -3.08 23.80 -12.06
N THR A 46 -3.93 24.37 -11.20
CA THR A 46 -3.53 24.81 -9.86
C THR A 46 -3.13 23.63 -8.97
N PHE A 47 -3.80 22.48 -9.09
CA PHE A 47 -3.45 21.27 -8.35
C PHE A 47 -2.19 20.58 -8.88
N TYR A 48 -1.89 20.69 -10.18
CA TYR A 48 -0.56 20.32 -10.70
C TYR A 48 0.55 21.12 -10.02
N ARG A 49 0.37 22.44 -9.85
CA ARG A 49 1.33 23.26 -9.08
C ARG A 49 1.40 22.83 -7.62
N GLY A 50 0.29 22.42 -7.02
CA GLY A 50 0.27 21.80 -5.69
C GLY A 50 1.14 20.54 -5.62
N ALA A 51 1.10 19.69 -6.65
CA ALA A 51 1.97 18.53 -6.76
C ALA A 51 3.45 18.93 -6.89
N ASP A 52 3.77 19.97 -7.66
CA ASP A 52 5.15 20.48 -7.76
C ASP A 52 5.67 20.98 -6.41
N LEU A 53 4.82 21.64 -5.62
CA LEU A 53 5.17 22.09 -4.27
C LEU A 53 5.37 20.91 -3.30
N PHE A 54 4.59 19.83 -3.42
CA PHE A 54 4.85 18.61 -2.67
C PHE A 54 6.22 18.02 -3.00
N GLU A 55 6.56 17.89 -4.29
CA GLU A 55 7.85 17.36 -4.72
C GLU A 55 9.00 18.23 -4.21
N ALA A 56 8.92 19.56 -4.39
CA ALA A 56 9.92 20.51 -3.90
C ALA A 56 10.04 20.51 -2.35
N GLY A 57 8.94 20.24 -1.65
CA GLY A 57 8.89 20.10 -0.20
C GLY A 57 9.33 18.73 0.33
N GLY A 58 9.86 17.84 -0.50
CA GLY A 58 10.35 16.52 -0.09
C GLY A 58 9.25 15.48 0.11
N SER A 59 8.09 15.67 -0.51
CA SER A 59 6.95 14.73 -0.54
C SER A 59 6.68 14.20 -1.95
N PRO A 60 7.63 13.44 -2.54
CA PRO A 60 7.52 12.95 -3.92
C PRO A 60 6.37 11.94 -4.13
N ASN A 61 6.01 11.12 -3.14
CA ASN A 61 4.87 10.21 -3.27
C ASN A 61 3.55 10.99 -3.28
N ALA A 62 3.43 12.04 -2.47
CA ALA A 62 2.26 12.92 -2.50
C ALA A 62 2.09 13.60 -3.88
N ALA A 63 3.18 14.12 -4.43
CA ALA A 63 3.20 14.70 -5.77
C ALA A 63 2.79 13.67 -6.84
N ARG A 64 3.36 12.46 -6.77
CA ARG A 64 3.05 11.35 -7.68
C ARG A 64 1.58 10.97 -7.64
N HIS A 65 1.00 10.83 -6.45
CA HIS A 65 -0.41 10.47 -6.28
C HIS A 65 -1.35 11.55 -6.81
N MET A 66 -1.05 12.83 -6.54
CA MET A 66 -1.81 13.96 -7.07
C MET A 66 -1.75 14.02 -8.60
N ARG A 67 -0.55 13.89 -9.19
CA ARG A 67 -0.40 13.87 -10.66
C ARG A 67 -1.13 12.70 -11.31
N HIS A 68 -1.06 11.51 -10.72
CA HIS A 68 -1.79 10.34 -11.22
C HIS A 68 -3.30 10.56 -11.24
N TYR A 69 -3.85 11.15 -10.17
CA TYR A 69 -5.25 11.54 -10.09
C TYR A 69 -5.64 12.51 -11.22
N LEU A 70 -4.86 13.59 -11.38
CA LEU A 70 -5.11 14.65 -12.37
C LEU A 70 -4.89 14.18 -13.82
N ASN A 71 -4.07 13.16 -14.04
CA ASN A 71 -3.90 12.51 -15.35
C ASN A 71 -5.11 11.69 -15.79
N ASN A 72 -6.11 11.51 -14.91
CA ASN A 72 -7.44 11.03 -15.27
C ASN A 72 -7.51 9.57 -15.79
N THR A 73 -6.50 8.75 -15.52
CA THR A 73 -6.46 7.36 -16.04
C THR A 73 -7.41 6.46 -15.24
N GLY A 74 -7.42 6.62 -13.91
CA GLY A 74 -8.08 5.70 -12.97
C GLY A 74 -7.38 4.35 -12.89
N GLU A 75 -6.19 4.22 -13.45
CA GLU A 75 -5.39 2.99 -13.37
C GLU A 75 -4.91 2.76 -11.94
N THR A 76 -4.79 1.49 -11.55
CA THR A 76 -4.27 1.16 -10.22
C THR A 76 -2.84 1.68 -10.07
N LEU A 77 -2.59 2.48 -9.04
CA LEU A 77 -1.27 2.99 -8.74
C LEU A 77 -0.51 2.00 -7.83
N LYS A 78 0.64 1.51 -8.31
CA LYS A 78 1.50 0.63 -7.51
C LYS A 78 2.35 1.43 -6.53
N VAL A 79 2.39 1.03 -5.26
CA VAL A 79 3.27 1.64 -4.24
C VAL A 79 4.41 0.70 -3.87
N ASN A 80 5.58 1.27 -3.57
CA ASN A 80 6.72 0.53 -3.05
C ASN A 80 6.57 0.38 -1.53
N VAL A 81 6.14 -0.81 -1.09
CA VAL A 81 5.89 -1.09 0.33
C VAL A 81 7.19 -1.19 1.13
N ASP A 82 8.32 -1.51 0.51
CA ASP A 82 9.61 -1.49 1.21
C ASP A 82 10.00 -0.07 1.60
N TYR A 83 9.71 0.92 0.74
CA TYR A 83 9.87 2.33 1.09
C TYR A 83 8.88 2.76 2.18
N MET A 84 7.64 2.26 2.17
CA MET A 84 6.70 2.51 3.27
C MET A 84 7.22 1.94 4.59
N LEU A 85 7.75 0.72 4.60
CA LEU A 85 8.32 0.10 5.81
C LEU A 85 9.56 0.87 6.31
N ARG A 86 10.40 1.38 5.41
CA ARG A 86 11.54 2.24 5.78
C ARG A 86 11.08 3.57 6.39
N ASP A 87 10.11 4.22 5.75
CA ASP A 87 9.72 5.58 6.05
C ASP A 87 8.66 5.68 7.16
N LEU A 88 7.96 4.58 7.49
CA LEU A 88 6.95 4.48 8.54
C LEU A 88 7.38 3.45 9.61
N PRO A 89 8.17 3.85 10.62
CA PRO A 89 8.69 2.93 11.64
C PRO A 89 7.62 2.13 12.39
N ASP A 90 6.47 2.74 12.66
CA ASP A 90 5.35 2.07 13.31
C ASP A 90 4.73 0.99 12.41
N PHE A 91 4.70 1.21 11.09
CA PHE A 91 4.26 0.18 10.14
C PHE A 91 5.25 -0.98 10.07
N LYS A 92 6.56 -0.69 10.10
CA LYS A 92 7.60 -1.73 10.18
C LYS A 92 7.48 -2.56 11.45
N LYS A 93 7.33 -1.92 12.61
CA LYS A 93 7.13 -2.61 13.89
C LYS A 93 5.86 -3.46 13.90
N LEU A 94 4.79 -2.96 13.26
CA LEU A 94 3.57 -3.72 13.07
C LEU A 94 3.85 -4.98 12.24
N PHE A 95 4.56 -4.86 11.13
CA PHE A 95 4.91 -6.01 10.29
C PHE A 95 5.78 -7.03 11.04
N GLU A 96 6.78 -6.58 11.79
CA GLU A 96 7.59 -7.46 12.67
C GLU A 96 6.74 -8.22 13.70
N THR A 97 5.71 -7.57 14.23
CA THR A 97 4.74 -8.21 15.14
C THR A 97 3.94 -9.28 14.41
N GLN A 98 3.49 -9.02 13.17
CA GLN A 98 2.78 -10.02 12.36
C GLN A 98 3.68 -11.22 12.02
N ILE A 99 4.97 -10.99 11.74
CA ILE A 99 5.95 -12.07 11.56
C ILE A 99 6.05 -12.95 12.81
N ALA A 100 6.10 -12.34 14.00
CA ALA A 100 6.15 -13.09 15.26
C ALA A 100 4.88 -13.93 15.51
N LEU A 101 3.70 -13.38 15.20
CA LEU A 101 2.43 -14.11 15.29
C LEU A 101 2.34 -15.26 14.27
N ALA A 102 2.75 -15.02 13.03
CA ALA A 102 2.81 -16.06 12.00
C ALA A 102 3.75 -17.22 12.40
N LYS A 103 4.88 -16.91 13.04
CA LYS A 103 5.78 -17.92 13.60
C LYS A 103 5.11 -18.76 14.69
N GLN A 104 4.36 -18.13 15.60
CA GLN A 104 3.63 -18.85 16.64
C GLN A 104 2.59 -19.80 16.03
N GLU A 105 1.82 -19.32 15.05
CA GLU A 105 0.86 -20.14 14.34
C GLU A 105 1.53 -21.29 13.56
N ALA A 106 2.67 -21.02 12.90
CA ALA A 106 3.45 -22.03 12.20
C ALA A 106 3.89 -23.15 13.16
N ASN A 107 4.40 -22.81 14.34
CA ASN A 107 4.79 -23.78 15.36
C ASN A 107 3.60 -24.65 15.81
N THR A 108 2.42 -24.05 16.00
CA THR A 108 1.20 -24.80 16.34
C THR A 108 0.85 -25.81 15.25
N ARG A 109 0.89 -25.40 13.98
CA ARG A 109 0.57 -26.28 12.83
C ARG A 109 1.62 -27.37 12.63
N ILE A 110 2.91 -27.07 12.82
CA ILE A 110 3.99 -28.07 12.78
C ILE A 110 3.82 -29.11 13.89
N THR A 111 3.43 -28.68 15.09
CA THR A 111 3.19 -29.58 16.22
C THR A 111 2.06 -30.58 15.91
N ALA A 112 1.00 -30.12 15.23
CA ALA A 112 -0.13 -30.94 14.83
C ALA A 112 0.14 -31.85 13.60
N GLY A 113 1.18 -31.55 12.83
CA GLY A 113 1.57 -32.29 11.62
C GLY A 113 2.51 -33.47 11.88
N ASN A 114 2.78 -34.26 10.84
CA ASN A 114 3.79 -35.31 10.92
C ASN A 114 5.20 -34.71 10.81
N GLN A 115 5.92 -34.64 11.93
CA GLN A 115 7.24 -34.00 12.02
C GLN A 115 8.37 -34.81 11.36
N THR A 116 8.11 -36.02 10.87
CA THR A 116 9.12 -36.85 10.20
C THR A 116 9.25 -36.57 8.70
N GLU A 117 8.27 -35.89 8.10
CA GLU A 117 8.23 -35.57 6.68
C GLU A 117 8.29 -34.05 6.44
N PRO A 118 8.85 -33.58 5.32
CA PRO A 118 8.75 -32.17 4.94
C PRO A 118 7.29 -31.72 4.87
N ILE A 119 6.99 -30.59 5.49
CA ILE A 119 5.68 -29.96 5.49
C ILE A 119 5.80 -28.61 4.80
N GLN A 120 4.83 -28.32 3.93
CA GLN A 120 4.67 -27.02 3.30
C GLN A 120 3.22 -26.53 3.49
N PHE A 121 3.05 -25.31 3.98
CA PHE A 121 1.74 -24.68 4.10
C PHE A 121 1.84 -23.15 4.10
N SER A 122 0.72 -22.48 3.90
CA SER A 122 0.62 -21.03 3.99
C SER A 122 -0.20 -20.55 5.18
N ILE A 123 0.19 -19.38 5.68
CA ILE A 123 -0.59 -18.56 6.60
C ILE A 123 -0.90 -17.26 5.87
N SER A 124 -2.14 -16.79 5.97
CA SER A 124 -2.48 -15.46 5.46
C SER A 124 -3.55 -14.81 6.32
N SER A 125 -3.32 -13.54 6.66
CA SER A 125 -4.37 -12.73 7.26
C SER A 125 -5.38 -12.30 6.21
N GLN A 126 -6.64 -12.13 6.63
CA GLN A 126 -7.67 -11.55 5.77
C GLN A 126 -7.45 -10.04 5.58
N TRP A 127 -8.03 -9.50 4.51
CA TRP A 127 -8.30 -8.07 4.44
C TRP A 127 -9.36 -7.73 5.49
N ASP A 128 -9.12 -6.69 6.29
CA ASP A 128 -9.94 -6.35 7.45
C ASP A 128 -10.38 -4.88 7.38
N LEU A 129 -11.69 -4.68 7.38
CA LEU A 129 -12.34 -3.38 7.23
C LEU A 129 -12.12 -2.45 8.42
N ASP A 130 -11.86 -3.03 9.59
CA ASP A 130 -11.69 -2.30 10.83
C ASP A 130 -10.20 -2.01 11.12
N LYS A 131 -9.28 -2.53 10.28
CA LYS A 131 -7.83 -2.39 10.48
C LYS A 131 -7.16 -1.59 9.37
N LYS A 132 -7.08 -0.28 9.59
CA LYS A 132 -6.16 0.61 8.87
C LYS A 132 -4.89 0.88 9.67
N HIS A 133 -3.78 1.01 8.98
CA HIS A 133 -2.61 1.73 9.50
C HIS A 133 -2.66 3.16 8.99
N TYR A 134 -2.26 4.13 9.82
CA TYR A 134 -2.22 5.54 9.43
C TYR A 134 -0.78 6.04 9.48
N ALA A 135 -0.32 6.65 8.39
CA ALA A 135 0.88 7.47 8.43
C ALA A 135 0.67 8.62 9.44
N ASP A 136 1.70 8.93 10.22
CA ASP A 136 1.59 9.85 11.35
C ASP A 136 1.13 11.26 10.92
N PRO A 137 -0.05 11.73 11.37
CA PRO A 137 -0.57 13.05 11.02
C PRO A 137 0.21 14.20 11.66
N LYS A 138 0.98 13.95 12.72
CA LYS A 138 1.74 15.01 13.42
C LYS A 138 2.92 15.50 12.59
N ASN A 139 3.58 14.57 11.90
CA ASN A 139 4.76 14.86 11.10
C ASN A 139 4.41 15.29 9.66
N LYS A 140 3.15 15.11 9.23
CA LYS A 140 2.65 15.50 7.89
C LYS A 140 3.64 15.15 6.78
N GLY A 141 4.24 13.96 6.88
CA GLY A 141 5.28 13.48 5.98
C GLY A 141 4.71 13.03 4.63
N ASP A 142 5.60 12.66 3.72
CA ASP A 142 5.27 12.24 2.35
C ASP A 142 4.08 11.26 2.27
N TRP A 143 4.16 10.14 3.00
CA TRP A 143 3.11 9.12 3.02
C TRP A 143 1.80 9.58 3.66
N TYR A 144 1.85 10.55 4.59
CA TYR A 144 0.62 11.14 5.15
C TYR A 144 -0.18 11.87 4.09
N TRP A 145 0.49 12.62 3.21
CA TRP A 145 -0.15 13.33 2.11
C TRP A 145 -0.46 12.45 0.90
N ALA A 146 0.33 11.39 0.68
CA ALA A 146 0.15 10.50 -0.45
C ALA A 146 -1.04 9.54 -0.28
N ILE A 147 -1.21 8.98 0.91
CA ILE A 147 -2.21 7.93 1.17
C ILE A 147 -2.91 8.11 2.53
N GLY A 148 -2.25 8.72 3.51
CA GLY A 148 -2.82 8.91 4.84
C GLY A 148 -3.00 7.57 5.56
N GLY A 149 -4.19 6.97 5.46
CA GLY A 149 -4.52 5.69 6.05
C GLY A 149 -4.69 4.59 5.00
N PHE A 150 -4.18 3.40 5.26
CA PHE A 150 -4.24 2.30 4.30
C PHE A 150 -4.53 0.97 4.99
N TYR A 151 -5.13 0.06 4.24
CA TYR A 151 -5.34 -1.31 4.66
C TYR A 151 -4.09 -2.14 4.41
N TYR A 152 -3.90 -3.15 5.24
CA TYR A 152 -2.81 -4.10 5.06
C TYR A 152 -3.24 -5.52 5.38
N ARG A 153 -2.53 -6.49 4.80
CA ARG A 153 -2.56 -7.90 5.19
C ARG A 153 -1.19 -8.52 4.99
N TYR A 154 -0.94 -9.69 5.56
CA TYR A 154 0.29 -10.45 5.29
C TYR A 154 0.00 -11.85 4.75
N THR A 155 1.00 -12.38 4.05
CA THR A 155 1.08 -13.78 3.63
C THR A 155 2.40 -14.35 4.10
N ALA A 156 2.41 -15.63 4.46
CA ALA A 156 3.61 -16.37 4.85
C ALA A 156 3.57 -17.78 4.26
N LEU A 157 4.67 -18.19 3.64
CA LEU A 157 4.91 -19.57 3.21
C LEU A 157 5.85 -20.24 4.22
N ILE A 158 5.42 -21.38 4.77
CA ILE A 158 6.20 -22.19 5.71
C ILE A 158 6.69 -23.44 5.02
N GLU A 159 7.97 -23.74 5.18
CA GLU A 159 8.63 -24.94 4.68
C GLU A 159 9.44 -25.56 5.82
N THR A 160 9.26 -26.85 6.08
CA THR A 160 10.05 -27.59 7.08
C THR A 160 11.03 -28.54 6.42
N SER A 161 12.19 -28.69 7.05
CA SER A 161 13.20 -29.70 6.73
C SER A 161 13.43 -30.56 7.98
N PRO A 162 12.82 -31.76 8.05
CA PRO A 162 12.98 -32.67 9.17
C PRO A 162 14.45 -33.05 9.40
N PRO A 163 14.83 -33.40 10.63
CA PRO A 163 16.17 -33.86 10.93
C PRO A 163 16.47 -35.21 10.27
N LEU A 164 17.70 -35.39 9.79
CA LEU A 164 18.19 -36.68 9.29
C LEU A 164 18.36 -37.75 10.38
N LYS A 165 18.38 -37.34 11.65
CA LYS A 165 18.56 -38.23 12.81
C LYS A 165 17.30 -38.22 13.69
N PRO A 166 16.93 -39.35 14.32
CA PRO A 166 15.89 -39.38 15.34
C PRO A 166 16.19 -38.34 16.44
N ASN A 167 15.15 -37.63 16.90
CA ASN A 167 15.22 -36.57 17.92
C ASN A 167 16.04 -35.32 17.56
N GLY A 168 16.39 -35.13 16.27
CA GLY A 168 16.99 -33.87 15.82
C GLY A 168 15.99 -32.72 15.76
N GLU A 169 16.49 -31.51 15.50
CA GLU A 169 15.63 -30.32 15.35
C GLU A 169 15.19 -30.16 13.88
N THR A 170 13.92 -29.80 13.68
CA THR A 170 13.39 -29.48 12.35
C THR A 170 13.77 -28.05 12.01
N THR A 171 14.45 -27.84 10.88
CA THR A 171 14.67 -26.48 10.37
C THR A 171 13.39 -25.98 9.73
N VAL A 172 12.94 -24.79 10.13
CA VAL A 172 11.77 -24.13 9.57
C VAL A 172 12.20 -22.87 8.84
N LYS A 173 11.74 -22.71 7.60
CA LYS A 173 11.89 -21.50 6.81
C LYS A 173 10.51 -20.89 6.60
N MET A 174 10.36 -19.63 6.98
CA MET A 174 9.18 -18.82 6.71
C MET A 174 9.54 -17.69 5.77
N THR A 175 8.81 -17.56 4.67
CA THR A 175 8.92 -16.45 3.71
C THR A 175 7.67 -15.59 3.82
N THR A 176 7.79 -14.37 4.31
CA THR A 176 6.65 -13.48 4.61
C THR A 176 6.66 -12.22 3.75
N GLN A 177 5.48 -11.77 3.31
CA GLN A 177 5.28 -10.45 2.69
C GLN A 177 4.13 -9.71 3.38
N ILE A 178 4.20 -8.37 3.40
CA ILE A 178 3.07 -7.52 3.73
C ILE A 178 2.57 -6.81 2.48
N HIS A 179 1.26 -6.70 2.37
CA HIS A 179 0.55 -6.15 1.23
C HIS A 179 -0.26 -4.94 1.69
N VAL A 180 -0.25 -3.88 0.89
CA VAL A 180 -0.96 -2.63 1.14
C VAL A 180 -2.03 -2.47 0.07
N PHE A 181 -3.22 -2.03 0.49
CA PHE A 181 -4.29 -1.61 -0.40
C PHE A 181 -4.96 -0.36 0.16
N ASP A 182 -5.36 0.55 -0.72
CA ASP A 182 -6.26 1.65 -0.39
C ASP A 182 -6.96 2.16 -1.66
N ARG A 183 -7.86 3.13 -1.52
CA ARG A 183 -8.43 3.84 -2.67
C ARG A 183 -8.12 5.33 -2.53
N TYR A 184 -7.58 5.91 -3.59
CA TYR A 184 -7.37 7.35 -3.68
C TYR A 184 -8.67 8.00 -4.13
N ASN A 185 -9.50 8.33 -3.16
CA ASN A 185 -10.82 8.93 -3.31
C ASN A 185 -10.85 10.30 -2.62
N TRP A 186 -11.85 11.13 -2.95
CA TRP A 186 -12.03 12.43 -2.30
C TRP A 186 -13.49 12.60 -1.89
N ASP A 187 -13.82 12.15 -0.68
CA ASP A 187 -15.18 12.11 -0.11
C ASP A 187 -15.39 13.16 1.01
N GLY A 188 -15.16 14.43 0.67
CA GLY A 188 -15.73 15.60 1.36
C GLY A 188 -15.23 15.95 2.78
N GLY A 189 -15.28 17.24 3.10
CA GLY A 189 -15.16 17.76 4.46
C GLY A 189 -13.75 18.08 4.93
N LYS A 190 -12.71 17.79 4.14
CA LYS A 190 -11.32 18.17 4.44
C LYS A 190 -10.76 19.15 3.42
N SER A 191 -9.72 19.85 3.86
CA SER A 191 -8.92 20.68 2.98
C SER A 191 -7.48 20.73 3.47
N VAL A 192 -6.57 20.91 2.52
CA VAL A 192 -5.14 21.06 2.77
C VAL A 192 -4.68 22.37 2.17
N ASN A 193 -3.83 23.10 2.90
CA ASN A 193 -3.17 24.29 2.40
C ASN A 193 -1.69 23.97 2.15
N ILE A 194 -1.23 24.14 0.91
CA ILE A 194 0.14 23.85 0.48
C ILE A 194 0.69 25.10 -0.21
N GLY A 195 1.69 25.76 0.39
CA GLY A 195 2.31 26.95 -0.21
C GLY A 195 1.32 28.04 -0.64
N GLY A 196 0.24 28.25 0.13
CA GLY A 196 -0.82 29.21 -0.18
C GLY A 196 -1.92 28.71 -1.11
N ILE A 197 -1.78 27.51 -1.68
CA ILE A 197 -2.81 26.85 -2.48
C ILE A 197 -3.73 26.05 -1.54
N LYS A 198 -5.01 26.40 -1.51
CA LYS A 198 -6.04 25.61 -0.82
C LYS A 198 -6.57 24.54 -1.77
N ILE A 199 -6.37 23.29 -1.39
CA ILE A 199 -6.91 22.11 -2.06
C ILE A 199 -8.00 21.55 -1.15
N THR A 200 -9.25 21.49 -1.62
CA THR A 200 -10.36 20.93 -0.85
C THR A 200 -10.84 19.64 -1.49
N ASP A 201 -11.36 18.74 -0.66
CA ASP A 201 -11.92 17.47 -1.12
C ASP A 201 -13.03 17.73 -2.14
N GLU A 202 -13.88 18.73 -1.92
CA GLU A 202 -14.97 19.08 -2.83
C GLU A 202 -14.46 19.52 -4.19
N ALA A 203 -13.33 20.25 -4.22
CA ALA A 203 -12.75 20.72 -5.48
C ALA A 203 -12.16 19.56 -6.29
N LEU A 204 -11.51 18.59 -5.63
CA LEU A 204 -11.01 17.39 -6.29
C LEU A 204 -12.17 16.46 -6.72
N ALA A 205 -13.12 16.21 -5.83
CA ALA A 205 -14.35 15.48 -6.14
C ALA A 205 -15.11 16.08 -7.33
N GLU A 206 -15.11 17.41 -7.47
CA GLU A 206 -15.71 18.07 -8.62
C GLU A 206 -14.97 17.74 -9.91
N LEU A 207 -13.62 17.79 -9.93
CA LEU A 207 -12.83 17.34 -11.09
C LEU A 207 -13.18 15.90 -11.50
N HIS A 208 -13.42 15.02 -10.52
CA HIS A 208 -13.89 13.66 -10.78
C HIS A 208 -15.26 13.60 -11.46
N LYS A 209 -16.22 14.30 -10.88
CA LYS A 209 -17.60 14.32 -11.39
C LYS A 209 -17.67 14.93 -12.79
N VAL A 210 -16.85 15.94 -13.10
CA VAL A 210 -16.84 16.57 -14.43
C VAL A 210 -15.96 15.85 -15.46
N GLY A 211 -15.25 14.79 -15.03
CA GLY A 211 -14.48 13.93 -15.92
C GLY A 211 -13.04 14.40 -16.20
N LEU A 212 -12.50 15.31 -15.39
CA LEU A 212 -11.18 15.91 -15.56
C LEU A 212 -10.06 15.23 -14.74
N ALA A 213 -10.42 14.48 -13.70
CA ALA A 213 -9.50 13.70 -12.86
C ALA A 213 -10.19 12.42 -12.40
N LYS A 214 -9.46 11.36 -12.05
CA LYS A 214 -10.09 10.06 -11.78
C LYS A 214 -9.53 9.40 -10.53
N GLU A 215 -10.43 9.01 -9.64
CA GLU A 215 -10.13 8.17 -8.49
C GLU A 215 -9.59 6.81 -8.95
N TYR A 216 -8.77 6.19 -8.11
CA TYR A 216 -8.09 4.94 -8.45
C TYR A 216 -7.77 4.11 -7.22
N ASN A 217 -7.52 2.82 -7.44
CA ASN A 217 -7.04 1.92 -6.39
C ASN A 217 -5.52 2.05 -6.23
N ILE A 218 -5.05 1.94 -4.99
CA ILE A 218 -3.64 1.84 -4.64
C ILE A 218 -3.38 0.42 -4.17
N ASN A 219 -2.29 -0.20 -4.63
CA ASN A 219 -1.81 -1.41 -3.98
C ASN A 219 -0.31 -1.66 -4.16
N GLY A 220 0.24 -2.51 -3.30
CA GLY A 220 1.66 -2.89 -3.35
C GLY A 220 1.96 -4.06 -2.42
N SER A 221 3.10 -4.70 -2.63
CA SER A 221 3.62 -5.76 -1.75
C SER A 221 5.06 -5.44 -1.39
N SER A 222 5.46 -5.76 -0.16
CA SER A 222 6.86 -5.67 0.23
C SER A 222 7.68 -6.74 -0.49
N SER A 223 8.99 -6.57 -0.50
CA SER A 223 9.90 -7.70 -0.70
C SER A 223 9.69 -8.74 0.40
N SER A 224 10.07 -9.99 0.11
CA SER A 224 9.93 -11.10 1.05
C SER A 224 10.97 -11.02 2.18
N VAL A 225 10.51 -11.24 3.40
CA VAL A 225 11.36 -11.42 4.59
C VAL A 225 11.48 -12.91 4.86
N THR A 226 12.72 -13.40 4.98
CA THR A 226 12.96 -14.81 5.35
C THR A 226 13.32 -14.89 6.83
N THR A 227 12.56 -15.70 7.56
CA THR A 227 12.82 -16.04 8.96
C THR A 227 13.11 -17.53 9.04
N THR A 228 14.27 -17.88 9.62
CA THR A 228 14.65 -19.28 9.87
C THR A 228 14.80 -19.52 11.36
N TRP A 229 14.32 -20.68 11.82
CA TRP A 229 14.53 -21.16 13.19
C TRP A 229 14.54 -22.68 13.23
N ASN A 230 15.11 -23.23 14.29
CA ASN A 230 15.00 -24.65 14.59
C ASN A 230 13.77 -24.89 15.48
N TYR A 231 13.02 -25.94 15.22
CA TYR A 231 11.91 -26.35 16.08
C TYR A 231 12.31 -27.62 16.84
N PRO A 232 12.13 -27.69 18.18
CA PRO A 232 11.41 -26.73 19.02
C PRO A 232 12.23 -25.55 19.62
N LYS A 233 13.55 -25.42 19.35
CA LYS A 233 14.39 -24.38 19.99
C LYS A 233 14.32 -22.99 19.33
N SER A 234 13.85 -21.99 20.09
CA SER A 234 13.15 -20.82 19.55
C SER A 234 13.96 -19.63 19.01
N SER A 235 15.29 -19.60 18.98
CA SER A 235 16.03 -18.37 18.58
C SER A 235 15.93 -18.11 17.07
N PRO A 236 15.16 -17.11 16.60
CA PRO A 236 15.02 -16.83 15.17
C PRO A 236 16.15 -15.92 14.66
N THR A 237 16.44 -16.01 13.37
CA THR A 237 17.15 -14.95 12.64
C THR A 237 16.23 -14.43 11.55
N ASN A 238 15.97 -13.11 11.57
CA ASN A 238 15.19 -12.42 10.53
C ASN A 238 16.16 -11.78 9.55
N THR A 239 15.99 -12.07 8.26
CA THR A 239 16.76 -11.43 7.20
C THR A 239 15.80 -10.57 6.37
N PHE A 240 15.96 -9.25 6.49
CA PHE A 240 15.26 -8.28 5.65
C PHE A 240 16.14 -7.95 4.43
N PRO A 241 15.55 -7.77 3.24
CA PRO A 241 16.30 -7.25 2.10
C PRO A 241 16.79 -5.83 2.36
N GLU A 242 17.98 -5.48 1.86
CA GLU A 242 18.47 -4.10 1.90
C GLU A 242 17.54 -3.20 1.08
N THR A 243 16.98 -2.16 1.69
CA THR A 243 16.25 -1.12 0.95
C THR A 243 17.27 -0.21 0.30
N GLY A 244 17.39 -0.24 -1.03
CA GLY A 244 18.26 0.68 -1.78
C GLY A 244 17.98 2.16 -1.47
N ASP A 245 18.96 3.01 -1.76
CA ASP A 245 18.86 4.46 -1.59
C ASP A 245 17.67 5.04 -2.35
N ARG A 246 17.21 6.22 -1.90
CA ARG A 246 16.31 7.09 -2.69
C ARG A 246 17.08 7.70 -3.86
N ASP A 247 17.76 6.91 -4.66
CA ASP A 247 18.25 7.41 -5.92
C ASP A 247 17.03 7.54 -6.83
N GLY A 248 16.51 8.76 -6.92
CA GLY A 248 15.71 9.25 -8.03
C GLY A 248 16.52 9.25 -9.33
N GLY A 249 17.22 8.15 -9.60
CA GLY A 249 17.91 7.85 -10.83
C GLY A 249 16.92 7.87 -11.97
N ARG A 250 17.38 8.44 -13.08
CA ARG A 250 16.74 8.75 -14.37
C ARG A 250 15.95 7.63 -15.07
N GLU A 251 15.57 6.55 -14.40
CA GLU A 251 14.93 5.39 -15.01
C GLU A 251 13.43 5.25 -14.71
N ASP A 252 12.79 6.23 -14.07
CA ASP A 252 11.32 6.26 -14.02
C ASP A 252 10.75 6.52 -15.44
N PRO A 253 10.10 5.53 -16.08
CA PRO A 253 9.55 5.68 -17.42
C PRO A 253 8.40 6.70 -17.49
N SER A 254 7.85 7.12 -16.35
CA SER A 254 6.72 8.04 -16.27
C SER A 254 7.13 9.52 -16.27
N ARG A 255 8.43 9.85 -16.26
CA ARG A 255 8.91 11.25 -16.32
C ARG A 255 9.01 11.84 -17.73
N ASN A 256 8.90 11.00 -18.77
CA ASN A 256 8.90 11.42 -20.17
C ASN A 256 7.52 11.17 -20.79
N ARG A 257 6.51 11.99 -20.48
CA ARG A 257 5.44 12.43 -21.40
C ARG A 257 4.82 13.74 -20.91
#